data_AF-A0A5E4N4W8-F1
#
_entry.id   AF-A0A5E4N4W8-F1
#
_cell.length_a   1.000
_cell.length_b   1.000
_cell.length_c   1.000
_cell.angle_alpha   90.00
_cell.angle_beta   90.00
_cell.angle_gamma   90.00
#
_symmetry.space_group_name_H-M   'P 1'
#
loop_
_entity.id
_entity.type
_entity.pdbx_description
1 polymer ?
#
loop_
_entity_poly.entity_id
_entity_poly.type
_entity_poly.pdbx_seq_one_letter_code
_entity_poly.pdbx_strand_id
1 'polypeptide(L)'
;MLKQQEEYNIMQMATKSIIERCNGVLKAQFRCLLKHQILHYTPNKSGKIVNACVYLHNMCILAIVLDSDMNAENVEEIDFRMINNYTPEDDNRGRNLNSELVESRRIRDNVARCLCNR
;
A
#
# COMPACT_ATOMS: atom_id res chain seq x y z
N MET A 1 -21.10 -25.83 17.61
CA MET A 1 -20.74 -25.91 16.17
C MET A 1 -21.04 -24.64 15.40
N LEU A 2 -22.31 -24.19 15.25
CA LEU A 2 -22.63 -23.00 14.45
C LEU A 2 -21.95 -21.71 14.94
N LYS A 3 -21.93 -21.47 16.26
CA LYS A 3 -21.27 -20.30 16.85
C LYS A 3 -19.76 -20.25 16.58
N GLN A 4 -19.07 -21.39 16.66
CA GLN A 4 -17.63 -21.48 16.38
C GLN A 4 -17.33 -21.24 14.89
N GLN A 5 -18.20 -21.72 13.99
CA GLN A 5 -18.08 -21.45 12.56
C GLN A 5 -18.27 -19.97 12.24
N GLU A 6 -19.23 -19.32 12.90
CA GLU A 6 -19.52 -17.90 12.72
C GLU A 6 -18.37 -17.02 13.20
N GLU A 7 -17.83 -17.29 14.39
CA GLU A 7 -16.64 -16.61 14.92
C GLU A 7 -15.42 -16.79 14.00
N TYR A 8 -15.17 -18.00 13.52
CA TYR A 8 -14.11 -18.27 12.55
C TYR A 8 -14.29 -17.46 11.26
N ASN A 9 -15.50 -17.43 10.71
CA ASN A 9 -15.79 -16.69 9.49
C ASN A 9 -15.56 -15.18 9.66
N ILE A 10 -15.97 -14.60 10.80
CA ILE A 10 -15.74 -13.18 11.11
C ILE A 10 -14.24 -12.88 11.12
N MET A 11 -13.45 -13.69 11.83
CA MET A 11 -12.00 -13.51 11.90
C MET A 11 -11.34 -13.66 10.52
N GLN A 12 -11.72 -14.70 9.77
CA GLN A 12 -11.18 -14.95 8.44
C GLN A 12 -11.49 -13.81 7.46
N MET A 13 -12.71 -13.27 7.51
CA MET A 13 -13.11 -12.11 6.69
C MET A 13 -12.32 -10.87 7.06
N ALA A 14 -12.12 -10.60 8.36
CA ALA A 14 -11.32 -9.48 8.83
C ALA A 14 -9.87 -9.58 8.35
N THR A 15 -9.24 -10.75 8.50
CA THR A 15 -7.88 -11.01 8.03
C THR A 15 -7.77 -10.84 6.51
N LYS A 16 -8.70 -11.42 5.74
CA LYS A 16 -8.72 -11.30 4.28
C LYS A 16 -8.84 -9.84 3.83
N SER A 17 -9.70 -9.06 4.48
CA SER A 17 -9.88 -7.63 4.20
C SER A 17 -8.57 -6.85 4.39
N ILE A 18 -7.81 -7.13 5.45
CA ILE A 18 -6.50 -6.48 5.69
C ILE A 18 -5.49 -6.86 4.60
N ILE A 19 -5.41 -8.15 4.27
CA ILE A 19 -4.47 -8.66 3.25
C ILE A 19 -4.79 -8.09 1.86
N GLU A 20 -6.06 -8.05 1.46
CA GLU A 20 -6.47 -7.50 0.17
C GLU A 20 -6.16 -6.01 0.05
N ARG A 21 -6.37 -5.23 1.12
CA ARG A 21 -5.99 -3.81 1.17
C ARG A 21 -4.49 -3.61 1.05
N CYS A 22 -3.68 -4.35 1.82
CA CYS A 22 -2.22 -4.30 1.72
C CYS A 22 -1.74 -4.61 0.28
N ASN A 23 -2.31 -5.66 -0.32
CA ASN A 23 -2.01 -6.01 -1.70
C ASN A 23 -2.44 -4.90 -2.69
N GLY A 24 -3.55 -4.21 -2.44
CA GLY A 24 -4.00 -3.07 -3.23
C GLY A 24 -2.97 -1.93 -3.24
N VAL A 25 -2.53 -1.50 -2.06
CA VAL A 25 -1.51 -0.45 -1.89
C VAL A 25 -0.21 -0.81 -2.61
N LEU A 26 0.30 -2.02 -2.39
CA LEU A 26 1.54 -2.48 -3.03
C LEU A 26 1.42 -2.52 -4.56
N LYS A 27 0.30 -2.99 -5.10
CA LYS A 27 0.07 -3.03 -6.56
C LYS A 27 -0.09 -1.65 -7.18
N ALA A 28 -0.66 -0.71 -6.43
CA ALA A 28 -0.82 0.67 -6.85
C ALA A 28 0.54 1.38 -6.98
N GLN A 29 1.46 1.10 -6.05
CA GLN A 29 2.80 1.70 -6.02
C GLN A 29 3.81 0.99 -6.94
N PHE A 30 3.79 -0.34 -6.98
CA PHE A 30 4.79 -1.16 -7.67
C PHE A 30 4.21 -1.87 -8.89
N ARG A 31 4.58 -1.38 -10.08
CA ARG A 31 4.13 -1.94 -11.37
C ARG A 31 4.47 -3.42 -11.53
N CYS A 32 5.57 -3.88 -10.95
CA CYS A 32 6.01 -5.28 -10.98
C CYS A 32 5.07 -6.25 -10.26
N LEU A 33 4.07 -5.76 -9.52
CA LEU A 33 3.05 -6.58 -8.84
C LEU A 33 1.69 -6.55 -9.57
N LEU A 34 1.55 -5.80 -10.67
CA LEU A 34 0.30 -5.68 -11.41
C LEU A 34 -0.09 -7.00 -12.08
N LYS A 35 -1.40 -7.26 -12.18
CA LYS A 35 -1.96 -8.48 -12.79
C LYS A 35 -1.46 -8.74 -14.22
N HIS A 36 -1.23 -7.68 -15.00
CA HIS A 36 -0.74 -7.79 -16.38
C HIS A 36 0.79 -8.00 -16.45
N GLN A 37 1.50 -7.84 -15.34
CA GLN A 37 2.92 -8.11 -15.18
C GLN A 37 3.08 -9.30 -14.22
N ILE A 38 2.65 -10.47 -14.67
CA ILE A 38 2.76 -11.71 -13.87
C ILE A 38 4.24 -11.94 -13.57
N LEU A 39 4.55 -12.13 -12.28
CA LEU A 39 5.89 -12.53 -11.85
C LEU A 39 6.13 -13.98 -12.31
N HIS A 40 6.85 -14.15 -13.42
CA HIS A 40 7.30 -15.44 -13.93
C HIS A 40 8.48 -16.00 -13.11
N TYR A 41 8.31 -16.04 -11.79
CA TYR A 41 9.30 -16.53 -10.85
C TYR A 41 8.69 -17.61 -9.96
N THR A 42 9.56 -18.46 -9.41
CA THR A 42 9.15 -19.43 -8.40
C THR A 42 8.55 -18.70 -7.19
N PRO A 43 7.62 -19.32 -6.44
CA PRO A 43 6.99 -18.69 -5.27
C PRO A 43 8.01 -18.11 -4.27
N ASN A 44 9.14 -18.81 -4.08
CA ASN A 44 10.22 -18.34 -3.21
C ASN A 44 10.82 -17.02 -3.69
N LYS A 45 11.10 -16.89 -4.99
CA LYS A 45 11.67 -15.67 -5.57
C LYS A 45 10.63 -14.54 -5.67
N SER A 46 9.38 -14.87 -5.99
CA SER A 46 8.27 -13.90 -5.94
C SER A 46 8.07 -13.33 -4.54
N GLY A 47 8.17 -14.16 -3.49
CA GLY A 47 8.10 -13.70 -2.10
C GLY A 47 9.21 -12.71 -1.74
N LYS A 48 10.44 -12.93 -2.20
CA LYS A 48 11.55 -11.98 -2.02
C LYS A 48 11.27 -10.62 -2.67
N ILE A 49 10.66 -10.62 -3.86
CA ILE A 49 10.29 -9.37 -4.56
C ILE A 49 9.21 -8.62 -3.78
N VAL A 50 8.16 -9.32 -3.32
CA VAL A 50 7.11 -8.71 -2.49
C VAL A 50 7.68 -8.13 -1.20
N ASN A 51 8.56 -8.86 -0.51
CA ASN A 51 9.23 -8.36 0.69
C ASN A 51 10.03 -7.09 0.41
N ALA A 52 10.79 -7.05 -0.70
CA ALA A 52 11.51 -5.84 -1.11
C ALA A 52 10.56 -4.65 -1.34
N CYS A 53 9.41 -4.87 -1.98
CA CYS A 53 8.37 -3.85 -2.14
C CYS A 53 7.85 -3.33 -0.79
N VAL A 54 7.63 -4.21 0.19
CA VAL A 54 7.21 -3.82 1.55
C VAL A 54 8.29 -2.99 2.24
N TYR A 55 9.56 -3.41 2.19
CA TYR A 55 10.67 -2.63 2.76
C TYR A 55 10.76 -1.24 2.15
N LEU A 56 10.65 -1.13 0.82
CA LEU A 56 10.69 0.15 0.11
C LEU A 56 9.49 1.03 0.44
N HIS A 57 8.29 0.45 0.56
CA HIS A 57 7.09 1.17 0.99
C HIS A 57 7.28 1.76 2.39
N ASN A 58 7.76 0.98 3.34
CA ASN A 58 8.01 1.43 4.71
C ASN A 58 9.08 2.53 4.76
N MET A 59 10.15 2.43 3.96
CA MET A 59 11.14 3.49 3.84
C MET A 59 10.54 4.78 3.28
N CYS A 60 9.62 4.69 2.32
CA CYS A 60 8.92 5.87 1.81
C CYS A 60 8.05 6.53 2.90
N ILE A 61 7.33 5.73 3.69
CA ILE A 61 6.53 6.26 4.82
C ILE A 61 7.42 6.97 5.83
N LEU A 62 8.55 6.36 6.21
CA LEU A 62 9.49 6.96 7.15
C LEU A 62 10.08 8.27 6.62
N ALA A 63 10.39 8.34 5.33
CA ALA A 63 10.88 9.57 4.71
C ALA A 63 9.82 10.69 4.77
N ILE A 64 8.53 10.37 4.55
CA ILE A 64 7.43 11.33 4.72
C ILE A 64 7.40 11.86 6.15
N VAL A 65 7.40 10.95 7.14
CA VAL A 65 7.33 11.34 8.56
C VAL A 65 8.49 12.27 8.92
N LEU A 66 9.71 11.93 8.51
CA LEU A 66 10.90 12.74 8.77
C LEU A 66 10.86 14.11 8.05
N ASP A 67 10.35 14.17 6.82
CA ASP A 67 10.16 15.45 6.11
C ASP A 67 9.05 16.31 6.77
N SER A 68 8.06 15.67 7.38
CA SER A 68 6.93 16.32 8.08
C SER A 68 7.34 16.89 9.45
N ASP A 69 8.21 16.18 10.18
CA ASP A 69 8.73 16.61 11.49
C ASP A 69 9.58 17.91 11.41
N MET A 70 10.05 18.29 10.21
CA MET A 70 10.73 19.57 9.98
C MET A 70 9.75 20.77 9.84
N ASN A 71 8.44 20.52 9.82
CA ASN A 71 7.34 21.51 9.78
C ASN A 71 6.31 21.22 10.88
N ALA A 72 6.77 20.93 12.09
CA ALA A 72 5.97 20.52 13.24
C ALA A 72 5.03 21.64 13.78
N GLU A 73 3.92 21.91 13.08
CA GLU A 73 2.72 22.53 13.69
C GLU A 73 1.40 21.87 13.27
N ASN A 74 1.39 20.92 12.33
CA ASN A 74 0.19 20.13 12.05
C ASN A 74 0.58 18.67 11.84
N VAL A 75 0.58 17.88 12.91
CA VAL A 75 0.46 16.43 12.76
C VAL A 75 -0.97 16.18 12.32
N GLU A 76 -1.26 16.43 11.04
CA GLU A 76 -2.37 15.73 10.41
C GLU A 76 -2.00 14.26 10.54
N GLU A 77 -2.75 13.57 11.40
CA GLU A 77 -2.87 12.12 11.44
C GLU A 77 -2.72 11.64 10.00
N ILE A 78 -1.64 10.91 9.66
CA ILE A 78 -1.45 10.42 8.30
C ILE A 78 -2.68 9.57 8.01
N ASP A 79 -3.64 10.16 7.31
CA ASP A 79 -4.90 9.56 6.93
C ASP A 79 -4.52 8.52 5.90
N PHE A 80 -4.12 7.35 6.41
CA PHE A 80 -4.25 6.10 5.71
C PHE A 80 -5.74 5.97 5.45
N ARG A 81 -6.24 6.65 4.40
CA ARG A 81 -7.62 6.54 3.94
C ARG A 81 -7.83 5.08 3.67
N MET A 82 -8.32 4.40 4.70
CA MET A 82 -8.65 3.00 4.66
C MET A 82 -9.61 2.93 3.49
N ILE A 83 -9.24 2.18 2.46
CA ILE A 83 -10.13 1.92 1.34
C ILE A 83 -11.31 1.17 1.95
N ASN A 84 -12.33 1.93 2.36
CA ASN A 84 -13.59 1.41 2.85
C ASN A 84 -14.22 0.72 1.65
N ASN A 85 -14.37 -0.59 1.76
CA ASN A 85 -15.07 -1.43 0.79
C ASN A 85 -16.58 -1.15 0.83
N TYR A 86 -16.99 0.08 0.51
CA TYR A 86 -18.39 0.39 0.20
C TYR A 86 -18.61 0.16 -1.31
N THR A 87 -19.43 -0.84 -1.60
CA THR A 87 -20.01 -1.18 -2.93
C THR A 87 -21.02 -0.09 -3.35
N PRO A 88 -21.53 -0.07 -4.60
CA PRO A 88 -20.87 0.54 -5.74
C PRO A 88 -21.81 1.53 -6.45
N GLU A 89 -21.80 2.82 -6.11
CA GLU A 89 -22.37 3.88 -6.96
C GLU A 89 -21.58 5.17 -6.73
N ASP A 90 -20.57 5.45 -7.55
CA ASP A 90 -20.32 6.82 -8.04
C ASP A 90 -19.09 6.90 -8.96
N ASP A 91 -19.35 7.41 -10.15
CA ASP A 91 -18.47 7.60 -11.31
C ASP A 91 -17.43 8.73 -11.13
N ASN A 92 -16.88 8.89 -9.91
CA ASN A 92 -15.97 10.00 -9.58
C ASN A 92 -14.67 9.58 -8.86
N ARG A 93 -14.44 8.28 -8.59
CA ARG A 93 -13.23 7.80 -7.89
C ARG A 93 -11.94 7.86 -8.72
N GLY A 94 -12.01 8.13 -10.01
CA GLY A 94 -10.84 8.26 -10.89
C GLY A 94 -9.96 9.49 -10.61
N ARG A 95 -10.47 10.53 -9.92
CA ARG A 95 -9.71 11.77 -9.71
C ARG A 95 -8.87 11.80 -8.42
N ASN A 96 -9.28 11.10 -7.36
CA ASN A 96 -8.61 11.17 -6.05
C ASN A 96 -7.41 10.22 -5.93
N LEU A 97 -7.48 9.02 -6.53
CA LEU A 97 -6.37 8.06 -6.62
C LEU A 97 -5.12 8.63 -7.30
N ASN A 98 -5.30 9.58 -8.23
CA ASN A 98 -4.18 10.17 -8.95
C ASN A 98 -3.29 11.02 -8.03
N SER A 99 -3.83 11.67 -7.00
CA SER A 99 -3.04 12.55 -6.11
C SER A 99 -2.08 11.73 -5.24
N GLU A 100 -2.59 10.69 -4.58
CA GLU A 100 -1.80 9.81 -3.71
C GLU A 100 -0.79 8.96 -4.51
N LEU A 101 -1.17 8.51 -5.71
CA LEU A 101 -0.26 7.83 -6.64
C LEU A 101 0.82 8.77 -7.20
N VAL A 102 0.56 10.07 -7.30
CA VAL A 102 1.55 11.07 -7.70
C VAL A 102 2.52 11.32 -6.55
N GLU A 103 2.03 11.44 -5.31
CA GLU A 103 2.88 11.65 -4.15
C GLU A 103 3.77 10.42 -3.86
N SER A 104 3.18 9.22 -3.90
CA SER A 104 3.92 7.96 -3.77
C SER A 104 5.02 7.80 -4.83
N ARG A 105 4.78 8.30 -6.06
CA ARG A 105 5.78 8.32 -7.13
C ARG A 105 6.89 9.33 -6.86
N ARG A 106 6.53 10.55 -6.46
CA ARG A 106 7.46 11.63 -6.13
C ARG A 106 8.43 11.21 -5.03
N ILE A 107 7.93 10.58 -3.97
CA ILE A 107 8.74 10.10 -2.85
C ILE A 107 9.67 8.98 -3.29
N ARG A 108 9.15 7.98 -4.02
CA ARG A 108 9.99 6.90 -4.57
C ARG A 108 11.14 7.47 -5.40
N ASP A 109 10.84 8.44 -6.27
CA ASP A 109 11.83 9.03 -7.17
C ASP A 109 12.86 9.87 -6.38
N ASN A 110 12.46 10.50 -5.28
CA ASN A 110 13.37 11.17 -4.35
C ASN A 110 14.28 10.20 -3.60
N VAL A 111 13.74 9.12 -3.04
CA VAL A 111 14.53 8.07 -2.38
C VAL A 111 15.51 7.42 -3.36
N ALA A 112 15.06 7.11 -4.59
CA ALA A 112 15.92 6.59 -5.65
C ALA A 112 17.07 7.56 -5.97
N ARG A 113 16.78 8.87 -6.06
CA ARG A 113 17.81 9.91 -6.27
C ARG A 113 18.80 9.97 -5.11
N CYS A 114 18.34 9.90 -3.86
CA CYS A 114 19.20 9.90 -2.67
C CYS A 114 20.11 8.67 -2.61
N LEU A 115 19.62 7.51 -3.06
CA LEU A 115 20.42 6.29 -3.12
C LEU A 115 21.42 6.29 -4.29
N CYS A 116 21.11 6.92 -5.43
CA CYS A 116 22.02 7.02 -6.58
C CYS A 116 23.16 8.03 -6.40
N ASN A 117 23.04 8.97 -5.46
CA ASN A 117 24.02 10.03 -5.20
C ASN A 117 24.97 9.70 -4.01
N ARG A 118 25.01 8.43 -3.56
CA ARG A 118 25.95 7.90 -2.56
C ARG A 118 27.00 7.03 -3.24
#